data_AF-A0A520F5J6-F1
#
_entry.id   AF-A0A520F5J6-F1
#
_cell.length_a   1.000
_cell.length_b   1.000
_cell.length_c   1.000
_cell.angle_alpha   90.00
_cell.angle_beta   90.00
_cell.angle_gamma   90.00
#
_symmetry.space_group_name_H-M   'P 1'
#
loop_
_entity.id
_entity.type
_entity.pdbx_description
1 polymer ?
#
loop_
_entity_poly.entity_id
_entity_poly.type
_entity_poly.pdbx_seq_one_letter_code
_entity_poly.pdbx_strand_id
1 'polypeptide(L)' 'MSESKKEFVALRLDEVIHEWEANAPAADSGTEGAEGPLVTAQRHRAEIDAATDDRIDEIAAAYPEIAQAWASRDA' A
#
# COMPACT_ATOMS: atom_id res chain seq x y z
N MET A 1 -0.53 -12.35 20.01
CA MET A 1 -0.31 -10.96 19.59
C MET A 1 -0.89 -10.87 18.21
N SER A 2 -2.15 -10.48 18.09
CA SER A 2 -2.79 -10.35 16.78
C SER A 2 -2.10 -9.22 16.06
N GLU A 3 -1.41 -9.53 14.96
CA GLU A 3 -0.85 -8.53 14.04
C GLU A 3 -1.97 -7.54 13.76
N SER A 4 -1.76 -6.26 14.12
CA SER A 4 -2.82 -5.27 13.94
C SER A 4 -3.04 -5.10 12.45
N LYS A 5 -4.29 -4.92 12.01
CA LYS A 5 -4.61 -4.70 10.59
C LYS A 5 -3.72 -3.61 9.97
N LYS A 6 -3.40 -2.58 10.76
CA LYS A 6 -2.37 -1.57 10.47
C LYS A 6 -1.04 -2.16 9.99
N GLU A 7 -0.44 -3.07 10.74
CA GLU A 7 0.84 -3.70 10.44
C GLU A 7 0.76 -4.56 9.17
N PHE A 8 -0.36 -5.27 8.99
CA PHE A 8 -0.60 -6.07 7.80
C PHE A 8 -0.70 -5.20 6.53
N VAL A 9 -1.56 -4.17 6.58
CA VAL A 9 -1.77 -3.27 5.45
C VAL A 9 -0.48 -2.50 5.16
N ALA A 10 0.24 -2.05 6.20
CA ALA A 10 1.57 -1.45 6.06
C ALA A 10 2.53 -2.33 5.26
N LEU A 11 2.68 -3.60 5.65
CA LEU A 11 3.60 -4.52 5.02
C LEU A 11 3.20 -4.84 3.57
N ARG A 12 1.91 -5.09 3.32
CA ARG A 12 1.42 -5.33 1.95
C ARG A 12 1.57 -4.11 1.04
N LEU A 13 1.33 -2.90 1.56
CA LEU A 13 1.55 -1.68 0.79
C LEU A 13 3.03 -1.51 0.43
N ASP A 14 3.92 -1.84 1.37
CA ASP A 14 5.37 -1.79 1.19
C ASP A 14 5.82 -2.73 0.06
N GLU A 15 5.28 -3.95 0.02
CA GLU A 15 5.54 -4.91 -1.06
C GLU A 15 5.04 -4.40 -2.42
N VAL A 16 3.83 -3.83 -2.48
CA VAL A 16 3.27 -3.26 -3.72
C VAL A 16 4.12 -2.10 -4.23
N ILE A 17 4.55 -1.21 -3.33
CA ILE A 17 5.45 -0.09 -3.66
C ILE A 17 6.77 -0.64 -4.22
N HIS A 18 7.41 -1.60 -3.55
CA HIS A 18 8.65 -2.20 -4.01
C HIS A 18 8.51 -2.90 -5.37
N GLU A 19 7.39 -3.60 -5.61
CA GLU A 19 7.13 -4.25 -6.89
C GLU A 19 6.97 -3.21 -8.01
N TRP A 20 6.24 -2.13 -7.75
CA TRP A 20 6.07 -1.05 -8.72
C TRP A 20 7.36 -0.27 -8.97
N GLU A 21 8.20 -0.07 -7.95
CA GLU A 21 9.55 0.51 -8.11
C GLU A 21 10.47 -0.42 -8.90
N ALA A 22 10.38 -1.74 -8.69
CA ALA A 22 11.18 -2.73 -9.41
C ALA A 22 10.71 -2.94 -10.86
N ASN A 23 9.41 -2.78 -11.12
CA ASN A 23 8.80 -2.92 -12.45
C ASN A 23 8.81 -1.60 -13.23
N ALA A 24 9.08 -0.47 -12.57
CA ALA A 24 9.38 0.77 -13.26
C ALA A 24 10.67 0.56 -14.09
N PRO A 25 10.65 0.79 -15.42
CA PRO A 25 11.86 0.69 -16.22
C PRO A 25 12.93 1.59 -15.61
N ALA A 26 14.09 1.02 -15.29
CA ALA A 26 15.22 1.73 -14.69
C ALA A 26 15.38 3.08 -15.39
N ALA A 27 15.13 4.16 -14.62
CA ALA A 27 14.88 5.50 -15.12
C ALA A 27 15.83 5.90 -16.26
N ASP A 28 15.37 5.74 -17.50
CA ASP A 28 15.85 6.54 -18.61
C ASP A 28 14.79 7.62 -18.83
N SER A 29 15.14 8.80 -18.35
CA SER A 29 14.71 10.08 -18.92
C SER A 29 13.22 10.39 -18.86
N GLY A 30 12.82 11.04 -17.77
CA GLY A 30 11.72 12.01 -17.79
C GLY A 30 10.32 11.41 -17.83
N THR A 31 9.72 11.23 -16.66
CA THR A 31 8.29 11.51 -16.52
C THR A 31 8.11 12.32 -15.26
N GLU A 32 8.16 13.62 -15.49
CA GLU A 32 7.72 14.68 -14.59
C GLU A 32 6.29 14.36 -14.10
N GLY A 33 6.09 14.38 -12.79
CA GLY A 33 4.83 14.86 -12.20
C GLY A 33 3.54 14.08 -12.47
N ALA A 34 3.58 12.82 -12.91
CA ALA A 34 2.38 11.99 -12.83
C ALA A 34 2.17 11.60 -11.37
N GLU A 35 1.08 12.06 -10.74
CA GLU A 35 0.53 11.48 -9.51
C GLU A 35 0.11 10.03 -9.80
N GLY A 36 1.10 9.18 -10.03
CA GLY A 36 0.93 7.79 -10.41
C GLY A 36 0.56 6.95 -9.19
N PRO A 37 0.00 5.76 -9.41
CA PRO A 37 -0.43 4.87 -8.34
C PRO A 37 0.66 4.64 -7.27
N LEU A 38 1.95 4.63 -7.67
CA LEU A 38 3.10 4.55 -6.77
C LEU A 38 3.17 5.67 -5.72
N VAL A 39 2.98 6.92 -6.12
CA VAL A 39 3.03 8.08 -5.20
C VAL A 39 1.86 8.00 -4.23
N THR A 40 0.68 7.56 -4.69
CA THR A 40 -0.49 7.32 -3.83
C THR A 40 -0.23 6.21 -2.82
N ALA A 41 0.40 5.10 -3.23
CA ALA A 41 0.78 4.02 -2.33
C ALA A 41 1.82 4.46 -1.29
N GLN A 42 2.87 5.16 -1.70
CA GLN A 42 3.87 5.72 -0.77
C GLN A 42 3.24 6.67 0.25
N ARG A 43 2.31 7.54 -0.18
CA ARG A 43 1.57 8.42 0.72
C ARG A 43 0.71 7.63 1.71
N HIS A 44 -0.03 6.63 1.23
CA HIS A 44 -0.83 5.76 2.08
C HIS A 44 0.04 5.01 3.08
N ARG A 45 1.27 4.59 2.72
CA ARG A 45 2.20 3.93 3.64
C ARG A 45 2.60 4.81 4.81
N ALA A 46 2.88 6.09 4.53
CA ALA A 46 3.17 7.08 5.55
C ALA A 46 1.94 7.43 6.39
N GLU A 47 0.76 7.47 5.76
CA GLU A 47 -0.51 7.70 6.44
C GLU A 47 -0.86 6.56 7.41
N ILE A 48 -0.58 5.31 7.04
CA ILE A 48 -0.84 4.12 7.87
C ILE A 48 -0.22 4.24 9.27
N ASP A 49 0.97 4.84 9.39
CA ASP A 49 1.65 4.95 10.69
C ASP A 49 0.90 5.85 11.69
N ALA A 50 0.24 6.90 11.19
CA ALA A 50 -0.53 7.84 12.00
C ALA A 50 -2.06 7.63 11.91
N ALA A 51 -2.52 6.74 11.03
CA ALA A 51 -3.92 6.48 10.76
C ALA A 51 -4.59 5.65 11.87
N THR A 52 -5.90 5.85 11.99
CA THR A 52 -6.81 5.02 12.80
C THR A 52 -7.20 3.75 12.03
N ASP A 53 -7.65 2.71 12.75
CA ASP A 53 -8.07 1.44 12.13
C ASP A 53 -9.13 1.62 11.02
N ASP A 54 -10.08 2.55 11.20
CA ASP A 54 -11.10 2.88 10.19
C ASP A 54 -10.46 3.40 8.89
N ARG A 55 -9.43 4.25 9.02
CA ARG A 55 -8.67 4.77 7.88
C ARG A 55 -7.79 3.69 7.24
N ILE A 56 -7.25 2.78 8.03
CA ILE A 56 -6.54 1.59 7.52
C ILE A 56 -7.49 0.73 6.68
N ASP A 57 -8.73 0.57 7.12
CA ASP A 57 -9.78 -0.14 6.38
C ASP A 57 -10.06 0.51 5.02
N GLU A 58 -10.20 1.84 4.98
CA GLU A 58 -10.36 2.58 3.72
C GLU A 58 -9.15 2.41 2.80
N ILE A 59 -7.93 2.50 3.35
CA ILE A 59 -6.69 2.30 2.58
C ILE A 59 -6.65 0.87 2.04
N ALA A 60 -6.95 -0.14 2.84
CA ALA A 60 -6.97 -1.53 2.40
C ALA A 60 -8.02 -1.77 1.31
N ALA A 61 -9.20 -1.15 1.41
CA ALA A 61 -10.26 -1.24 0.42
C ALA A 61 -9.86 -0.61 -0.94
N ALA A 62 -8.96 0.37 -0.94
CA ALA A 62 -8.39 0.95 -2.15
C ALA A 62 -7.45 -0.02 -2.91
N TYR A 63 -6.95 -1.07 -2.25
CA TYR A 63 -6.09 -2.09 -2.85
C TYR A 63 -6.78 -3.47 -2.75
N PRO A 64 -7.45 -3.94 -3.82
CA PRO A 64 -8.22 -5.19 -3.81
C PRO A 64 -7.40 -6.40 -3.34
N GLU A 65 -6.12 -6.44 -3.69
CA GLU A 65 -5.17 -7.49 -3.33
C GLU A 65 -4.92 -7.54 -1.82
N ILE A 66 -4.87 -6.37 -1.16
CA ILE A 66 -4.66 -6.24 0.28
C ILE A 66 -5.95 -6.58 1.02
N ALA A 67 -7.09 -6.06 0.56
CA ALA A 67 -8.40 -6.38 1.13
C ALA A 67 -8.69 -7.89 1.05
N GLN A 68 -8.41 -8.53 -0.08
CA GLN A 68 -8.60 -9.97 -0.26
C GLN A 68 -7.64 -10.79 0.61
N ALA A 69 -6.38 -10.39 0.70
CA ALA A 69 -5.40 -11.06 1.56
C ALA A 69 -5.76 -10.93 3.05
N TRP A 70 -6.32 -9.79 3.47
CA TRP A 70 -6.86 -9.62 4.82
C TRP A 70 -8.09 -10.50 5.07
N ALA A 71 -9.07 -10.47 4.16
CA ALA A 71 -10.29 -11.28 4.26
C ALA A 71 -9.99 -12.80 4.29
N SER A 72 -8.98 -13.25 3.54
CA SER A 72 -8.56 -14.66 3.52
C SER A 72 -7.82 -15.09 4.80
N ARG A 73 -7.34 -14.13 5.59
CA ARG A 73 -6.61 -14.37 6.84
C ARG A 73 -7.55 -14.43 8.04
N ASP A 74 -8.74 -13.83 7.94
CA ASP A 74 -9.81 -13.85 8.94
C ASP A 74 -10.84 -14.98 8.69
N ALA A 75 -10.83 -15.60 7.51
CA ALA A 75 -11.67 -16.74 7.12
C ALA A 75 -11.14 -18.09 7.62
#